data_AF-G5K633-F1
#
_entry.id   AF-G5K633-F1
#
_cell.length_a   1.000
_cell.length_b   1.000
_cell.length_c   1.000
_cell.angle_alpha   90.00
_cell.angle_beta   90.00
_cell.angle_gamma   90.00
#
_symmetry.space_group_name_H-M   'P 1'
#
loop_
_entity.id
_entity.type
_entity.pdbx_description
1 polymer ?
#
loop_
_entity_poly.entity_id
_entity_poly.type
_entity_poly.pdbx_seq_one_letter_code
_entity_poly.pdbx_strand_id
1 'polypeptide(L)'
;MLSQLKANYFFAVIRGKDAEDAIQIAKHAILGGIRNIEITFSTPNAEKVIQKLSDDFKKDPSVVIGAGTVMTTDLAQKAIDAGAQL
;
A
#
# COMPACT_ATOMS: atom_id res chain seq x y z
N MET A 1 1.83 10.54 -10.37
CA MET A 1 1.87 10.18 -8.94
C MET A 1 1.74 11.41 -8.03
N LEU A 2 2.67 12.37 -8.02
CA LEU A 2 2.65 13.52 -7.09
C LEU A 2 1.33 14.31 -7.09
N SER A 3 0.75 14.59 -8.26
CA SER A 3 -0.55 15.26 -8.36
C SER A 3 -1.70 14.45 -7.75
N GLN A 4 -1.65 13.11 -7.88
CA GLN A 4 -2.65 12.21 -7.31
C GLN A 4 -2.54 12.17 -5.78
N LEU A 5 -1.32 12.05 -5.25
CA LEU A 5 -1.06 12.08 -3.81
C LEU A 5 -1.61 13.37 -3.19
N LYS A 6 -1.35 14.52 -3.84
CA LYS A 6 -1.87 15.84 -3.42
C LYS A 6 -3.40 15.91 -3.48
N ALA A 7 -4.02 15.34 -4.51
CA ALA A 7 -5.47 15.31 -4.64
C ALA A 7 -6.13 14.41 -3.58
N ASN A 8 -5.51 13.29 -3.23
CA ASN A 8 -6.00 12.33 -2.25
C ASN A 8 -5.89 12.83 -0.80
N TYR A 9 -4.92 13.72 -0.51
CA TYR A 9 -4.68 14.44 0.75
C TYR A 9 -4.31 13.58 1.98
N PHE A 10 -5.07 12.54 2.28
CA PHE A 10 -4.88 11.65 3.43
C PHE A 10 -4.09 10.39 3.06
N PHE A 11 -3.27 9.92 4.01
CA PHE A 11 -2.57 8.64 3.94
C PHE A 11 -3.03 7.72 5.07
N ALA A 12 -3.39 6.48 4.73
CA ALA A 12 -3.50 5.41 5.71
C ALA A 12 -2.16 4.68 5.80
N VAL A 13 -1.47 4.83 6.93
CA VAL A 13 -0.27 4.04 7.26
C VAL A 13 -0.71 2.77 7.95
N ILE A 14 -0.60 1.64 7.27
CA ILE A 14 -1.17 0.37 7.70
C ILE A 14 -0.08 -0.55 8.24
N ARG A 15 -0.32 -1.05 9.44
CA ARG A 15 0.45 -2.11 10.10
C ARG A 15 -0.51 -3.20 10.54
N GLY A 16 -0.50 -4.31 9.83
CA GLY A 16 -1.27 -5.50 10.20
C GLY A 16 -0.46 -6.44 11.09
N LYS A 17 -1.16 -7.28 11.85
CA LYS A 17 -0.53 -8.39 12.60
C LYS A 17 -0.03 -9.51 11.67
N ASP A 18 -0.64 -9.62 10.50
CA ASP A 18 -0.30 -10.53 9.41
C ASP A 18 -0.78 -9.93 8.07
N ALA A 19 -0.58 -10.66 6.98
CA ALA A 19 -0.93 -10.18 5.64
C ALA A 19 -2.45 -10.05 5.43
N GLU A 20 -3.25 -10.99 5.92
CA GLU A 20 -4.70 -10.97 5.71
C GLU A 20 -5.32 -9.79 6.48
N ASP A 21 -4.90 -9.59 7.72
CA ASP A 21 -5.29 -8.45 8.54
C ASP A 21 -5.00 -7.11 7.84
N ALA A 22 -3.78 -6.94 7.31
CA ALA A 22 -3.41 -5.73 6.58
C ALA A 22 -4.22 -5.53 5.30
N ILE A 23 -4.50 -6.61 4.55
CA ILE A 23 -5.33 -6.58 3.34
C ILE A 23 -6.74 -6.12 3.70
N GLN A 24 -7.34 -6.67 4.75
CA GLN A 24 -8.69 -6.29 5.17
C GLN A 24 -8.75 -4.84 5.62
N ILE A 25 -7.79 -4.39 6.45
CA ILE A 25 -7.72 -2.98 6.88
C ILE A 25 -7.61 -2.05 5.65
N ALA A 26 -6.70 -2.36 4.72
CA ALA A 26 -6.48 -1.54 3.53
C ALA A 26 -7.72 -1.47 2.63
N LYS A 27 -8.37 -2.60 2.36
CA LYS A 27 -9.58 -2.64 1.55
C LYS A 27 -10.69 -1.79 2.15
N HIS A 28 -10.95 -1.92 3.44
CA HIS A 28 -12.00 -1.15 4.10
C HIS A 28 -11.63 0.34 4.19
N ALA A 29 -10.36 0.70 4.35
CA ALA A 29 -9.90 2.08 4.26
C ALA A 29 -10.15 2.69 2.87
N ILE A 30 -9.87 1.94 1.80
CA ILE A 30 -10.13 2.37 0.42
C ILE A 30 -11.64 2.53 0.17
N LEU A 31 -12.46 1.58 0.62
CA LEU A 31 -13.92 1.67 0.54
C LEU A 31 -14.47 2.86 1.34
N GLY A 32 -13.81 3.21 2.45
CA GLY A 32 -14.09 4.40 3.25
C GLY A 32 -13.61 5.71 2.63
N GLY A 33 -12.94 5.66 1.47
CA GLY A 33 -12.53 6.84 0.70
C GLY A 33 -11.07 7.26 0.90
N ILE A 34 -10.25 6.54 1.68
CA ILE A 34 -8.82 6.83 1.78
C ILE A 34 -8.10 6.24 0.57
N ARG A 35 -7.50 7.09 -0.25
CA ARG A 35 -6.95 6.70 -1.55
C ARG A 35 -5.43 6.56 -1.58
N ASN A 36 -4.68 7.15 -0.64
CA ASN A 36 -3.26 6.83 -0.47
C ASN A 36 -3.08 5.81 0.65
N ILE A 37 -2.55 4.64 0.32
CA ILE A 37 -2.32 3.53 1.24
C ILE A 37 -0.84 3.25 1.32
N GLU A 38 -0.28 3.29 2.52
CA GLU A 38 1.11 2.92 2.78
C GLU A 38 1.15 1.63 3.61
N ILE A 39 1.60 0.54 3.00
CA ILE A 39 1.81 -0.73 3.71
C ILE A 39 3.19 -0.75 4.33
N THR A 40 3.26 -0.82 5.65
CA THR A 40 4.54 -0.83 6.36
C THR A 40 5.21 -2.20 6.33
N PHE A 41 6.53 -2.25 6.07
CA PHE A 41 7.34 -3.50 6.12
C PHE A 41 7.51 -4.10 7.51
N SER A 42 7.00 -3.45 8.54
CA SER A 42 6.76 -4.08 9.84
C SER A 42 5.59 -5.07 9.85
N THR A 43 4.73 -5.07 8.82
CA THR A 43 3.70 -6.07 8.61
C THR A 43 4.34 -7.35 8.06
N PRO A 44 4.08 -8.54 8.65
CA PRO A 44 4.59 -9.79 8.10
C PRO A 44 4.12 -10.03 6.66
N ASN A 45 5.06 -10.34 5.75
CA ASN A 45 4.82 -10.51 4.31
C ASN A 45 4.18 -9.27 3.63
N ALA A 46 4.62 -8.07 3.97
CA ALA A 46 4.12 -6.81 3.40
C ALA A 46 4.12 -6.80 1.86
N GLU A 47 5.09 -7.45 1.21
CA GLU A 47 5.15 -7.60 -0.25
C GLU A 47 3.91 -8.31 -0.84
N LYS A 48 3.37 -9.32 -0.14
CA LYS A 48 2.14 -10.01 -0.58
C LYS A 48 0.92 -9.11 -0.44
N VAL A 49 0.89 -8.29 0.61
CA VAL A 49 -0.18 -7.30 0.84
C VAL A 49 -0.16 -6.27 -0.28
N ILE A 50 1.01 -5.70 -0.58
CA ILE A 50 1.21 -4.72 -1.65
C ILE A 50 0.78 -5.31 -3.00
N GLN A 51 1.23 -6.52 -3.32
CA GLN A 51 0.88 -7.19 -4.57
C GLN A 51 -0.63 -7.39 -4.69
N LYS A 52 -1.26 -7.95 -3.65
CA LYS A 52 -2.71 -8.19 -3.66
C LYS A 52 -3.51 -6.90 -3.86
N LEU A 53 -3.15 -5.82 -3.15
CA LEU A 53 -3.85 -4.55 -3.24
C LEU A 53 -3.60 -3.87 -4.59
N SER A 54 -2.38 -3.91 -5.09
CA SER A 54 -2.03 -3.34 -6.40
C SER A 54 -2.81 -4.05 -7.53
N ASP A 55 -2.96 -5.37 -7.45
CA ASP A 55 -3.78 -6.14 -8.38
C ASP A 55 -5.28 -5.84 -8.24
N ASP A 56 -5.80 -5.81 -7.01
CA ASP A 56 -7.22 -5.58 -6.72
C ASP A 56 -7.68 -4.19 -7.20
N PHE A 57 -6.82 -3.18 -7.06
CA PHE A 57 -7.13 -1.79 -7.39
C PHE A 57 -6.46 -1.29 -8.69
N LYS A 58 -5.88 -2.18 -9.50
CA LYS A 58 -5.17 -1.83 -10.74
C LYS A 58 -5.99 -0.99 -11.73
N LYS A 59 -7.31 -1.13 -11.71
CA LYS A 59 -8.25 -0.42 -12.59
C LYS A 59 -8.73 0.92 -12.03
N ASP A 60 -8.38 1.25 -10.79
CA ASP A 60 -8.74 2.51 -10.14
C ASP A 60 -7.47 3.38 -9.95
N PRO A 61 -7.16 4.27 -10.90
CA PRO A 61 -5.96 5.09 -10.85
C PRO A 61 -5.99 6.14 -9.73
N SER A 62 -7.12 6.32 -9.04
CA SER A 62 -7.19 7.21 -7.88
C SER A 62 -6.53 6.60 -6.65
N VAL A 63 -6.46 5.26 -6.57
CA VAL A 63 -5.86 4.54 -5.45
C VAL A 63 -4.36 4.40 -5.68
N VAL A 64 -3.57 4.86 -4.70
CA VAL A 64 -2.12 4.75 -4.68
C VAL A 64 -1.74 3.77 -3.59
N ILE A 65 -1.12 2.66 -3.98
CA ILE A 65 -0.56 1.67 -3.05
C ILE A 65 0.95 1.88 -2.99
N GLY A 66 1.45 2.29 -1.82
CA GLY A 66 2.87 2.49 -1.55
C GLY A 66 3.38 1.59 -0.43
N ALA A 67 4.67 1.71 -0.13
CA ALA A 67 5.33 0.97 0.93
C ALA A 67 5.99 1.92 1.95
N GLY A 68 5.89 1.56 3.23
CA GLY A 68 6.40 2.32 4.36
C GLY A 68 7.39 1.52 5.20
N THR A 69 8.17 2.19 6.05
CA THR A 69 9.19 1.54 6.89
C THR A 69 10.20 0.72 6.06
N VAL A 70 10.54 1.23 4.87
CA VAL A 70 11.55 0.63 3.98
C VAL A 70 12.93 1.04 4.50
N MET A 71 13.65 0.10 5.12
CA MET A 71 14.92 0.38 5.78
C MET A 71 16.16 -0.06 4.99
N THR A 72 15.97 -0.80 3.88
CA THR A 72 17.05 -1.32 3.04
C THR A 72 16.67 -1.26 1.56
N THR A 73 17.67 -1.31 0.68
CA THR A 73 17.47 -1.39 -0.78
C THR A 73 16.73 -2.66 -1.18
N ASP A 74 16.97 -3.79 -0.49
CA ASP A 74 16.28 -5.04 -0.78
C ASP A 74 14.78 -4.96 -0.49
N LEU A 75 14.40 -4.27 0.59
CA LEU A 75 12.98 -4.02 0.89
C LEU A 75 12.37 -3.06 -0.14
N ALA A 76 13.11 -2.04 -0.58
CA ALA A 76 12.67 -1.15 -1.64
C ALA A 76 12.40 -1.92 -2.94
N GLN A 77 13.34 -2.79 -3.34
CA GLN A 77 13.18 -3.61 -4.53
C GLN A 77 11.99 -4.56 -4.42
N LYS A 78 11.83 -5.25 -3.28
CA LYS A 78 10.66 -6.11 -3.02
C LYS A 78 9.33 -5.36 -3.12
N ALA A 79 9.28 -4.11 -2.64
CA ALA A 79 8.08 -3.28 -2.78
C ALA A 79 7.79 -2.93 -4.24
N ILE A 80 8.79 -2.48 -4.99
CA ILE A 80 8.64 -2.15 -6.42
C ILE A 80 8.18 -3.38 -7.20
N ASP A 81 8.81 -4.54 -6.97
CA ASP A 81 8.47 -5.80 -7.65
C ASP A 81 7.06 -6.26 -7.29
N ALA A 82 6.60 -5.99 -6.07
CA ALA A 82 5.23 -6.23 -5.63
C ALA A 82 4.22 -5.21 -6.20
N GLY A 83 4.65 -4.16 -6.89
CA GLY A 83 3.78 -3.16 -7.50
C GLY A 83 3.54 -1.91 -6.66
N ALA A 84 4.31 -1.69 -5.59
CA ALA A 84 4.26 -0.43 -4.86
C ALA A 84 4.62 0.74 -5.79
N GLN A 85 3.88 1.83 -5.64
CA GLN A 85 4.17 3.12 -6.25
C GLN A 85 5.03 3.91 -5.25
N LEU A 86 6.27 4.23 -5.63
CA LEU A 86 7.24 4.98 -4.83
C LEU A 86 7.54 6.35 -5.44
#